data_AF-A0A2E2IZZ0-F1
#
_entry.id   AF-A0A2E2IZZ0-F1
#
_cell.length_a   1.000
_cell.length_b   1.000
_cell.length_c   1.000
_cell.angle_alpha   90.00
_cell.angle_beta   90.00
_cell.angle_gamma   90.00
#
_symmetry.space_group_name_H-M   'P 1'
#
loop_
_entity.id
_entity.type
_entity.pdbx_description
1 polymer ?
#
loop_
_entity_poly.entity_id
_entity_poly.type
_entity_poly.pdbx_seq_one_letter_code
_entity_poly.pdbx_strand_id
1 'polypeptide(L)'
;MKNYHFSKIIAPKLLLMSKLVAIILLFFLGWNSTASAQEKTVDVNKDIAITKVYEQVVKEGYGTPKVYLDLANAHYFEGNYASAKKWYEKVFETEKTLINRVVLFRYKQSLKALKLSFKNNKYLAIVQH
;
A
#
# COMPACT_ATOMS: atom_id res chain seq x y z
N MET A 1 -40.42 -35.95 -34.94
CA MET A 1 -39.17 -35.50 -35.59
C MET A 1 -38.83 -34.12 -35.02
N LYS A 2 -37.83 -34.07 -34.15
CA LYS A 2 -37.53 -32.96 -33.22
C LYS A 2 -36.47 -32.01 -33.84
N ASN A 3 -36.47 -30.75 -33.40
CA ASN A 3 -35.33 -29.81 -33.37
C ASN A 3 -35.06 -28.83 -34.54
N TYR A 4 -36.05 -28.05 -34.99
CA TYR A 4 -35.78 -26.92 -35.92
C TYR A 4 -36.10 -25.50 -35.39
N HIS A 5 -36.66 -25.35 -34.19
CA HIS A 5 -37.04 -24.03 -33.66
C HIS A 5 -36.05 -23.40 -32.68
N PHE A 6 -35.07 -24.15 -32.15
CA PHE A 6 -34.08 -23.58 -31.22
C PHE A 6 -32.87 -22.94 -31.92
N SER A 7 -32.53 -23.33 -33.16
CA SER A 7 -31.33 -22.86 -33.87
C SER A 7 -31.39 -21.37 -34.28
N LYS A 8 -32.55 -20.86 -34.70
CA LYS A 8 -32.70 -19.49 -35.24
C LYS A 8 -32.54 -18.36 -34.21
N ILE A 9 -32.69 -18.64 -32.92
CA ILE A 9 -32.58 -17.65 -31.84
C ILE A 9 -31.17 -17.64 -31.22
N ILE A 10 -30.48 -18.78 -31.28
CA ILE A 10 -29.15 -18.97 -30.67
C ILE A 10 -28.05 -18.34 -31.55
N ALA A 11 -28.15 -18.46 -32.87
CA ALA A 11 -27.17 -17.90 -33.82
C ALA A 11 -26.94 -16.37 -33.66
N PRO A 12 -27.97 -15.50 -33.62
CA PRO A 12 -27.74 -14.05 -33.46
C PRO A 12 -27.24 -13.67 -32.06
N LYS A 13 -27.66 -14.38 -31.00
CA LYS A 13 -27.16 -14.17 -29.63
C LYS A 13 -25.70 -14.58 -29.49
N LEU A 14 -25.30 -15.69 -30.10
CA LEU A 14 -23.91 -16.16 -30.13
C LEU A 14 -23.00 -15.19 -30.91
N LEU A 15 -23.53 -14.61 -31.99
CA LEU A 15 -22.83 -13.62 -32.83
C LEU A 15 -22.70 -12.25 -32.11
N LEU A 16 -23.70 -11.87 -31.30
CA LEU A 16 -23.65 -10.69 -30.43
C LEU A 16 -22.66 -10.88 -29.27
N MET A 17 -22.63 -12.08 -28.66
CA MET A 17 -21.69 -12.41 -27.58
C MET A 17 -20.23 -12.45 -28.06
N SER A 18 -19.97 -12.97 -29.26
CA SER A 18 -18.62 -12.94 -29.87
C SER A 18 -18.12 -11.50 -30.11
N LYS A 19 -19.01 -10.58 -30.50
CA LYS A 19 -18.69 -9.14 -30.63
C LYS A 19 -18.37 -8.48 -29.28
N LEU A 20 -19.09 -8.83 -28.21
CA LEU A 20 -18.82 -8.31 -26.86
C LEU A 20 -17.47 -8.81 -26.31
N VAL A 21 -17.12 -10.07 -26.57
CA VAL A 21 -15.80 -10.63 -26.20
C VAL A 21 -14.66 -9.95 -26.96
N ALA A 22 -14.85 -9.64 -28.25
CA ALA A 22 -13.86 -8.92 -29.05
C ALA A 22 -13.62 -7.49 -28.55
N ILE A 23 -14.65 -6.79 -28.06
CA ILE A 23 -14.54 -5.45 -27.48
C ILE A 23 -13.75 -5.50 -26.15
N ILE A 24 -13.99 -6.52 -25.32
CA ILE A 24 -13.26 -6.71 -24.04
C ILE A 24 -11.77 -7.00 -24.29
N LEU A 25 -11.42 -7.79 -25.31
CA LEU A 25 -10.03 -8.06 -25.68
C LEU A 25 -9.27 -6.82 -26.17
N LEU A 26 -9.94 -5.88 -26.84
CA LEU A 26 -9.35 -4.62 -27.28
C LEU A 26 -9.03 -3.67 -26.12
N PHE A 27 -9.72 -3.77 -24.98
CA PHE A 27 -9.40 -3.01 -23.77
C PHE A 27 -8.13 -3.49 -23.06
N PHE A 28 -7.69 -4.74 -23.26
CA PHE A 28 -6.47 -5.28 -22.66
C PHE A 28 -5.18 -4.91 -23.40
N LEU A 29 -5.25 -4.49 -24.67
CA LEU A 29 -4.06 -4.11 -25.46
C LEU A 29 -3.62 -2.65 -25.23
N GLY A 30 -4.42 -1.84 -24.53
CA GLY A 30 -4.19 -0.40 -24.34
C GLY A 30 -3.42 0.00 -23.07
N TRP A 31 -3.01 -0.94 -22.22
CA TRP A 31 -2.35 -0.63 -20.94
C TRP A 31 -0.86 -0.96 -20.91
N ASN A 32 -0.15 -0.74 -22.01
CA ASN A 32 1.29 -0.55 -21.92
C ASN A 32 1.53 0.95 -21.74
N SER A 33 1.36 1.43 -20.51
CA SER A 33 1.91 2.72 -20.10
C SER A 33 3.43 2.60 -20.19
N THR A 34 4.01 2.97 -21.33
CA THR A 34 5.43 3.23 -21.41
C THR A 34 5.68 4.45 -20.53
N ALA A 35 6.15 4.20 -19.31
CA ALA A 35 6.73 5.23 -18.47
C ALA A 35 7.95 5.75 -19.23
N SER A 36 7.79 6.85 -19.97
CA SER A 36 8.93 7.64 -20.41
C SER A 36 9.66 8.06 -19.13
N ALA A 37 10.87 7.53 -18.94
CA ALA A 37 11.78 8.00 -17.93
C ALA A 37 12.10 9.46 -18.28
N GLN A 38 11.31 10.38 -17.74
CA GLN A 38 11.61 11.80 -17.78
C GLN A 38 12.89 12.00 -17.00
N GLU A 39 13.94 12.42 -17.71
CA GLU A 39 15.23 12.76 -17.15
C GLU A 39 15.01 13.77 -16.01
N LYS A 40 15.18 13.31 -14.76
CA LYS A 40 15.06 14.17 -13.58
C LYS A 40 16.26 15.11 -13.58
N THR A 41 16.08 16.32 -14.09
CA THR A 41 16.86 17.46 -13.60
C THR A 41 16.64 17.53 -12.10
N VAL A 42 17.70 17.32 -11.32
CA VAL A 42 17.66 17.36 -9.85
C VAL A 42 17.32 18.78 -9.43
N ASP A 43 16.02 19.03 -9.26
CA ASP A 43 15.51 20.16 -8.51
C ASP A 43 15.80 19.87 -7.04
N VAL A 44 16.83 20.53 -6.51
CA VAL A 44 17.34 20.38 -5.13
C VAL A 44 16.23 20.64 -4.10
N ASN A 45 15.11 21.23 -4.51
CA ASN A 45 13.98 21.57 -3.67
C ASN A 45 12.74 20.65 -3.81
N LYS A 46 12.73 19.67 -4.73
CA LYS A 46 11.49 18.93 -5.07
C LYS A 46 11.31 17.57 -4.39
N ASP A 47 12.37 16.99 -3.83
CA ASP A 47 12.33 15.66 -3.20
C ASP A 47 13.02 15.69 -1.81
N ILE A 48 12.65 16.64 -0.94
CA ILE A 48 13.06 16.57 0.47
C ILE A 48 12.41 15.32 1.08
N ALA A 49 13.20 14.26 1.24
CA ALA A 49 12.75 13.05 1.90
C ALA A 49 12.39 13.40 3.36
N ILE A 50 11.08 13.42 3.67
CA ILE A 50 10.55 13.69 5.01
C ILE A 50 11.27 12.85 6.06
N THR A 51 11.60 11.60 5.69
CA THR A 51 12.40 10.68 6.50
C THR A 51 13.74 11.26 6.91
N LYS A 52 14.51 11.87 6.00
CA LYS A 52 15.82 12.48 6.31
C LYS A 52 15.69 13.67 7.25
N VAL A 53 14.76 14.58 6.99
CA VAL A 53 14.57 15.78 7.81
C VAL A 53 14.13 15.39 9.21
N TYR A 54 13.13 14.52 9.32
CA TYR A 54 12.60 14.14 10.63
C TYR A 54 13.57 13.26 11.41
N GLU A 55 14.37 12.41 10.75
CA GLU A 55 15.45 11.69 11.40
C GLU A 55 16.51 12.64 11.97
N GLN A 56 16.83 13.73 11.26
CA GLN A 56 17.73 14.75 11.76
C GLN A 56 17.16 15.47 12.98
N VAL A 57 15.89 15.87 12.94
CA VAL A 57 15.17 16.46 14.09
C VAL A 57 15.23 15.56 15.33
N VAL A 58 15.04 14.25 15.14
CA VAL A 58 15.16 13.28 16.23
C VAL A 58 16.60 13.16 16.74
N LYS A 59 17.60 13.14 15.85
CA LYS A 59 19.03 13.09 16.23
C LYS A 59 19.46 14.31 17.03
N GLU A 60 18.90 15.46 16.73
CA GLU A 60 19.14 16.72 17.44
C GLU A 60 18.42 16.79 18.80
N GLY A 61 17.65 15.75 19.16
CA GLY A 61 16.96 15.66 20.46
C GLY A 61 15.55 16.21 20.47
N TYR A 62 15.04 16.70 19.33
CA TYR A 62 13.70 17.29 19.20
C TYR A 62 12.63 16.27 18.75
N GLY A 63 12.86 14.99 19.00
CA GLY A 63 11.92 13.92 18.66
C GLY A 63 10.66 13.98 19.52
N THR A 64 9.50 14.12 18.88
CA THR A 64 8.19 14.06 19.54
C THR A 64 7.43 12.80 19.14
N PRO A 65 6.45 12.34 19.93
CA PRO A 65 5.63 11.18 19.56
C PRO A 65 4.98 11.30 18.17
N LYS A 66 4.59 12.52 17.79
CA LYS A 66 4.05 12.79 16.46
C LYS A 66 5.11 12.70 15.37
N VAL A 67 6.32 13.22 15.59
CA VAL A 67 7.45 13.06 14.65
C VAL A 67 7.80 11.59 14.45
N TYR A 68 7.80 10.77 15.52
CA TYR A 68 8.01 9.33 15.39
C TYR A 68 6.92 8.66 14.57
N LEU A 69 5.65 9.06 14.74
CA LEU A 69 4.55 8.51 13.96
C LEU A 69 4.65 8.90 12.48
N ASP A 70 4.99 10.15 12.20
CA ASP A 70 5.17 10.64 10.83
C ASP A 70 6.35 9.92 10.15
N LEU A 71 7.47 9.70 10.86
CA LEU A 71 8.59 8.88 10.41
C LEU A 71 8.19 7.43 10.11
N ALA A 72 7.45 6.80 11.03
CA ALA A 72 7.01 5.42 10.87
C ALA A 72 6.12 5.27 9.62
N ASN A 73 5.20 6.20 9.42
CA ASN A 73 4.31 6.22 8.26
C ASN A 73 5.08 6.44 6.96
N ALA A 74 6.01 7.39 6.92
CA ALA A 74 6.81 7.65 5.73
C ALA A 74 7.61 6.40 5.32
N HIS A 75 8.35 5.81 6.26
CA HIS A 75 9.08 4.56 6.03
C HIS A 75 8.17 3.38 5.63
N TYR A 76 6.96 3.30 6.19
CA TYR A 76 5.97 2.27 5.81
C TYR A 76 5.56 2.40 4.34
N PHE A 77 5.27 3.63 3.88
CA PHE A 77 4.86 3.89 2.51
C PHE A 77 6.01 3.76 1.50
N GLU A 78 7.25 3.99 1.94
CA GLU A 78 8.46 3.74 1.16
C GLU A 78 8.83 2.24 1.09
N GLY A 79 8.14 1.38 1.84
CA GLY A 79 8.45 -0.05 1.93
C GLY A 79 9.65 -0.39 2.82
N ASN A 80 10.22 0.59 3.52
CA ASN A 80 11.27 0.41 4.52
C ASN A 80 10.67 -0.09 5.85
N TYR A 81 10.18 -1.33 5.84
CA TYR A 81 9.45 -1.90 6.97
C TYR A 81 10.29 -2.06 8.24
N ALA A 82 11.62 -2.21 8.12
CA ALA A 82 12.53 -2.25 9.26
C ALA A 82 12.53 -0.92 10.02
N SER A 83 12.62 0.19 9.29
CA SER A 83 12.60 1.54 9.88
C SER A 83 11.19 1.89 10.37
N ALA A 84 10.15 1.53 9.60
CA ALA A 84 8.76 1.72 10.02
C ALA A 84 8.47 1.04 11.37
N LYS A 85 8.88 -0.24 11.52
CA LYS A 85 8.78 -0.99 12.78
C LYS A 85 9.43 -0.24 13.94
N LYS A 86 10.70 0.16 13.76
CA LYS A 86 11.46 0.88 14.80
C LYS A 86 10.74 2.13 15.28
N TRP A 87 10.24 2.94 14.36
CA TRP A 87 9.58 4.20 14.71
C TRP A 87 8.19 3.99 15.32
N TYR A 88 7.41 3.00 14.84
CA TYR A 88 6.14 2.63 15.49
C TYR A 88 6.34 2.18 16.93
N GLU A 89 7.36 1.36 17.21
CA GLU A 89 7.68 0.94 18.57
C GLU A 89 8.01 2.13 19.47
N LYS A 90 8.67 3.16 18.93
CA LYS A 90 8.91 4.42 19.63
C LYS A 90 7.63 5.18 19.96
N VAL A 91 6.68 5.27 19.03
CA VAL A 91 5.35 5.84 19.31
C VAL A 91 4.68 5.11 20.47
N PHE A 92 4.74 3.77 20.46
CA PHE A 92 4.11 2.94 21.50
C PHE A 92 4.75 3.08 22.89
N GLU A 93 6.03 3.44 22.93
CA GLU A 93 6.76 3.72 24.17
C GLU A 93 6.45 5.11 24.73
N THR A 94 6.14 6.09 23.87
CA THR A 94 6.06 7.50 24.28
C THR A 94 4.65 8.05 24.47
N GLU A 95 3.68 7.63 23.65
CA GLU A 95 2.34 8.24 23.67
C GLU A 95 1.26 7.25 23.25
N LYS A 96 0.48 6.77 24.22
CA LYS A 96 -0.56 5.77 23.97
C LYS A 96 -1.76 6.36 23.22
N THR A 97 -2.01 7.66 23.31
CA THR A 97 -3.17 8.30 22.64
C THR A 97 -3.06 8.32 21.11
N LEU A 98 -1.83 8.25 20.57
CA LEU A 98 -1.59 8.16 19.13
C LEU A 98 -1.79 6.74 18.57
N ILE A 99 -1.99 5.75 19.43
CA ILE A 99 -2.18 4.36 19.03
C ILE A 99 -3.63 4.15 18.60
N ASN A 100 -3.83 4.00 17.29
CA ASN A 100 -5.13 3.64 16.72
C ASN A 100 -5.04 2.38 15.86
N ARG A 101 -6.19 1.90 15.39
CA ARG A 101 -6.26 0.67 14.56
C ARG A 101 -5.42 0.74 13.30
N VAL A 102 -5.28 1.91 12.67
CA VAL A 102 -4.46 2.09 11.46
C VAL A 102 -2.97 1.97 11.80
N VAL A 103 -2.52 2.60 12.89
CA VAL A 103 -1.13 2.51 13.36
C VAL A 103 -0.76 1.05 13.66
N LEU A 104 -1.61 0.35 14.41
CA LEU A 104 -1.39 -1.06 14.74
C LEU A 104 -1.44 -1.97 13.50
N PHE A 105 -2.34 -1.69 12.56
CA PHE A 105 -2.41 -2.40 11.30
C PHE A 105 -1.10 -2.26 10.50
N ARG A 106 -0.61 -1.04 10.30
CA ARG A 106 0.63 -0.77 9.56
C ARG A 106 1.85 -1.37 10.25
N TYR A 107 1.90 -1.31 11.58
CA TYR A 107 2.92 -1.99 12.36
C TYR A 107 2.88 -3.52 12.16
N LYS A 108 1.71 -4.15 12.25
CA LYS A 108 1.54 -5.59 11.97
C LYS A 108 1.96 -5.96 10.55
N GLN A 109 1.62 -5.14 9.55
CA GLN A 109 2.06 -5.35 8.18
C GLN A 109 3.59 -5.25 8.05
N SER A 110 4.21 -4.30 8.75
CA SER A 110 5.67 -4.17 8.79
C SER A 110 6.33 -5.42 9.38
N LEU A 111 5.80 -5.95 10.49
CA LEU A 111 6.27 -7.22 11.06
C LEU A 111 6.11 -8.39 10.06
N LYS A 112 4.96 -8.47 9.39
CA LYS A 112 4.69 -9.51 8.39
C LYS A 112 5.69 -9.45 7.24
N ALA A 113 5.97 -8.26 6.71
CA ALA A 113 6.93 -8.07 5.62
C ALA A 113 8.36 -8.49 6.02
N LEU A 114 8.72 -8.27 7.29
CA LEU A 114 9.99 -8.70 7.87
C LEU A 114 10.00 -10.18 8.32
N LYS A 115 8.91 -10.92 8.12
CA LYS A 115 8.72 -12.31 8.60
C LYS A 115 8.91 -12.46 10.12
N LEU A 116 8.61 -11.41 10.87
CA LEU A 116 8.65 -11.41 12.34
C LEU A 116 7.31 -11.88 12.91
N SER A 117 7.37 -12.68 13.98
CA SER A 117 6.17 -13.13 14.69
C SER A 117 5.44 -11.96 15.36
N PHE A 118 4.12 -11.92 15.20
CA PHE A 118 3.24 -10.96 15.87
C PHE A 118 2.36 -11.60 16.95
N LYS A 119 2.38 -12.93 17.11
CA LYS A 119 1.49 -13.67 18.03
C LYS A 119 1.62 -13.22 19.48
N ASN A 120 2.85 -12.93 19.91
CA ASN A 120 3.16 -12.50 21.27
C ASN A 120 3.71 -11.06 21.30
N ASN A 121 3.36 -10.25 20.31
CA ASN A 121 3.87 -8.88 20.26
C ASN A 121 3.13 -8.01 21.29
N LYS A 122 3.87 -7.51 22.28
CA LYS A 122 3.34 -6.75 23.42
C LYS A 122 2.46 -5.56 23.04
N TYR A 123 2.66 -4.97 21.86
CA TYR A 123 1.87 -3.83 21.39
C TYR A 123 0.59 -4.22 20.65
N LEU A 124 0.57 -5.40 20.01
CA LEU A 124 -0.59 -5.91 19.28
C LEU A 124 -1.59 -6.64 20.18
N ALA A 125 -1.17 -7.05 21.39
CA ALA A 125 -2.05 -7.63 22.40
C ALA A 125 -3.01 -6.61 23.03
N ILE A 126 -2.77 -5.31 22.85
CA ILE A 126 -3.50 -4.23 23.54
C ILE A 126 -4.94 -4.02 23.00
N VAL A 127 -5.28 -4.55 21.82
CA VAL A 127 -6.53 -4.19 21.10
C VAL A 127 -7.39 -5.41 20.76
N GLN A 128 -7.36 -6.46 21.60
CA GLN A 128 -8.20 -7.66 21.42
C GLN A 128 -9.49 -7.68 22.25
N HIS A 129 -9.97 -6.53 22.75
CA HIS A 129 -11.27 -6.41 23.42
C HIS A 129 -12.24 -5.56 22.62
#